data_AF-A0A1Q7VGY3-F1
#
_entry.id   AF-A0A1Q7VGY3-F1
#
_cell.length_a   1.000
_cell.length_b   1.000
_cell.length_c   1.000
_cell.angle_alpha   90.00
_cell.angle_beta   90.00
_cell.angle_gamma   90.00
#
_symmetry.space_group_name_H-M   'P 1'
#
loop_
_entity.id
_entity.type
_entity.pdbx_description
1 polymer ?
#
loop_
_entity_poly.entity_id
_entity_poly.type
_entity_poly.pdbx_seq_one_letter_code
_entity_poly.pdbx_strand_id
1 'polypeptide(L)'
;MKLTYLIRGLPGHPLHPPLTDATIGAYTAAAVLGFASIVGVAEKGAAHGWWLALVLGLIFTVPTALAGLADWLTISPGTPLKRTATSHLIAMVSATVFFLIAALTGHGGYTHGAVDAGPYALTLIGFAAMTVGGWLGGAIVFVHRMRVLSLVDEPAARAVSPLPTPEKEDAEA
;
A
#
# COMPACT_ATOMS: atom_id res chain seq x y z
N MET A 1 14.90 21.74 -8.28
CA MET A 1 14.24 20.46 -7.91
C MET A 1 12.93 20.35 -8.68
N LYS A 2 12.62 19.18 -9.24
CA LYS A 2 11.35 18.95 -9.96
C LYS A 2 10.20 18.86 -8.95
N LEU A 3 9.08 19.54 -9.21
CA LEU A 3 7.90 19.53 -8.31
C LEU A 3 7.34 18.11 -8.11
N THR A 4 7.51 17.25 -9.12
CA THR A 4 7.08 15.85 -9.12
C THR A 4 7.73 15.02 -8.01
N TYR A 5 8.89 15.42 -7.48
CA TYR A 5 9.56 14.72 -6.38
C TYR A 5 8.76 14.74 -5.07
N LEU A 6 7.90 15.75 -4.88
CA LEU A 6 7.05 15.84 -3.68
C LEU A 6 5.99 14.72 -3.61
N ILE A 7 5.63 14.14 -4.76
CA ILE A 7 4.57 13.14 -4.86
C ILE A 7 5.14 11.75 -5.20
N ARG A 8 6.10 11.70 -6.13
CA ARG A 8 6.69 10.44 -6.61
C ARG A 8 7.88 9.98 -5.78
N GLY A 9 8.48 10.89 -5.00
CA GLY A 9 9.78 10.68 -4.38
C GLY A 9 10.93 10.96 -5.36
N LEU A 10 12.15 10.73 -4.87
CA LEU A 10 13.38 10.98 -5.63
C LEU A 10 13.76 9.76 -6.49
N PRO A 11 14.62 9.93 -7.50
CA PRO A 11 15.18 8.80 -8.22
C PRO A 11 15.87 7.81 -7.27
N GLY A 12 15.49 6.54 -7.35
CA GLY A 12 15.96 5.48 -6.45
C GLY A 12 15.40 5.50 -5.02
N HIS A 13 14.61 6.53 -4.67
CA HIS A 13 13.91 6.66 -3.39
C HIS A 13 12.44 7.07 -3.63
N PRO A 14 11.64 6.20 -4.28
CA PRO A 14 10.22 6.45 -4.51
C PRO A 14 9.44 6.57 -3.20
N LEU A 15 8.42 7.43 -3.19
CA LEU A 15 7.59 7.65 -2.00
C LEU A 15 6.56 6.53 -1.79
N HIS A 16 6.12 5.88 -2.87
CA HIS A 16 5.08 4.86 -2.80
C HIS A 16 5.45 3.64 -1.93
N PRO A 17 6.63 2.99 -2.06
CA PRO A 17 6.97 1.81 -1.25
C PRO A 17 6.92 2.01 0.28
N PRO A 18 7.57 3.02 0.90
CA PRO A 18 7.48 3.18 2.35
C PRO A 18 6.05 3.50 2.83
N LEU A 19 5.23 4.14 1.99
CA LEU A 19 3.80 4.34 2.31
C LEU A 19 3.00 3.03 2.20
N THR A 20 3.36 2.13 1.28
CA THR A 20 2.77 0.78 1.23
C THR A 20 3.11 -0.03 2.47
N ASP A 21 4.30 0.10 3.05
CA ASP A 21 4.66 -0.61 4.29
C ASP A 21 3.70 -0.24 5.44
N ALA A 22 3.43 1.06 5.62
CA ALA A 22 2.48 1.54 6.62
C ALA A 22 1.04 1.05 6.33
N THR A 23 0.62 1.12 5.06
CA THR A 23 -0.73 0.72 4.63
C THR A 23 -0.96 -0.78 4.81
N ILE A 24 -0.05 -1.62 4.29
CA ILE A 24 -0.13 -3.08 4.37
C ILE A 24 0.01 -3.52 5.83
N GLY A 25 0.93 -2.92 6.58
CA GLY A 25 1.10 -3.21 8.00
C GLY A 25 -0.17 -2.96 8.81
N ALA A 26 -0.84 -1.81 8.60
CA ALA A 26 -2.09 -1.48 9.27
C ALA A 26 -3.22 -2.47 8.92
N TYR A 27 -3.43 -2.79 7.64
CA TYR A 27 -4.47 -3.76 7.26
C TYR A 27 -4.15 -5.20 7.70
N THR A 28 -2.88 -5.58 7.75
CA THR A 28 -2.45 -6.86 8.32
C THR A 28 -2.76 -6.91 9.81
N ALA A 29 -2.44 -5.84 10.56
CA ALA A 29 -2.79 -5.74 11.97
C ALA A 29 -4.30 -5.82 12.17
N ALA A 30 -5.10 -5.16 11.33
CA ALA A 30 -6.55 -5.28 11.36
C ALA A 30 -7.00 -6.74 11.22
N ALA A 31 -6.55 -7.45 10.19
CA ALA A 31 -6.92 -8.85 9.97
C ALA A 31 -6.59 -9.75 11.18
N VAL A 32 -5.40 -9.58 11.77
CA VAL A 32 -4.93 -10.34 12.94
C VAL A 32 -5.70 -9.98 14.21
N LEU A 33 -5.92 -8.70 14.48
CA LEU A 33 -6.63 -8.24 15.68
C LEU A 33 -8.12 -8.61 15.63
N GLY A 34 -8.73 -8.57 14.45
CA GLY A 34 -10.09 -9.06 14.25
C GLY A 34 -10.20 -10.56 14.53
N PHE A 35 -9.21 -11.34 14.06
CA PHE A 35 -9.13 -12.77 14.37
C PHE A 35 -8.99 -13.02 15.88
N ALA A 36 -8.06 -12.31 16.53
CA ALA A 36 -7.81 -12.44 17.96
C ALA A 36 -9.07 -12.18 18.79
N SER A 37 -9.82 -11.13 18.45
CA SER A 37 -11.10 -10.82 19.09
C SER A 37 -12.11 -11.98 18.95
N ILE A 38 -12.28 -12.54 17.75
CA ILE A 38 -13.23 -13.64 17.47
C ILE A 38 -12.88 -14.93 18.22
N VAL A 39 -11.59 -15.24 18.38
CA VAL A 39 -11.16 -16.45 19.10
C VAL A 39 -11.03 -16.25 20.61
N GLY A 40 -11.49 -15.12 21.15
CA GLY A 40 -11.51 -14.84 22.59
C GLY A 40 -10.17 -14.34 23.17
N VAL A 41 -9.22 -13.95 22.32
CA VAL A 41 -7.92 -13.42 22.74
C VAL A 41 -7.96 -11.90 22.78
N ALA A 42 -7.73 -11.32 23.97
CA ALA A 42 -7.73 -9.87 24.18
C ALA A 42 -9.02 -9.17 23.68
N GLU A 43 -10.17 -9.87 23.74
CA GLU A 43 -11.48 -9.56 23.13
C GLU A 43 -11.72 -8.07 22.81
N LYS A 44 -11.94 -7.25 23.84
CA LYS A 44 -12.24 -5.82 23.68
C LYS A 44 -11.06 -5.04 23.13
N GLY A 45 -9.85 -5.31 23.60
CA GLY A 45 -8.64 -4.64 23.14
C GLY A 45 -8.35 -4.92 21.66
N ALA A 46 -8.50 -6.18 21.26
CA ALA A 46 -8.35 -6.64 19.89
C ALA A 46 -9.45 -6.08 18.97
N ALA A 47 -10.69 -5.98 19.44
CA ALA A 47 -11.77 -5.34 18.69
C ALA A 47 -11.49 -3.84 18.43
N HIS A 48 -11.07 -3.10 19.46
CA HIS A 48 -10.67 -1.70 19.29
C HIS A 48 -9.48 -1.57 18.35
N GLY A 49 -8.47 -2.41 18.52
CA GLY A 49 -7.27 -2.43 17.70
C GLY A 49 -7.56 -2.74 16.23
N TRP A 50 -8.45 -3.70 15.94
CA TRP A 50 -8.88 -4.02 14.57
C TRP A 50 -9.45 -2.80 13.87
N TRP A 51 -10.41 -2.11 14.50
CA TRP A 51 -11.07 -0.97 13.89
C TRP A 51 -10.13 0.23 13.74
N LEU A 52 -9.31 0.53 14.75
CA LEU A 52 -8.30 1.60 14.68
C LEU A 52 -7.26 1.32 13.59
N ALA A 53 -6.86 0.06 13.41
CA ALA A 53 -5.96 -0.34 12.34
C ALA A 53 -6.58 -0.19 10.95
N LEU A 54 -7.88 -0.48 10.78
CA LEU A 54 -8.60 -0.17 9.52
C LEU A 54 -8.58 1.33 9.20
N VAL A 55 -8.86 2.18 10.19
CA VAL A 55 -8.86 3.64 10.02
C VAL A 55 -7.45 4.14 9.69
N LEU A 56 -6.44 3.68 10.41
CA LEU A 56 -5.04 4.03 10.14
C LEU A 56 -4.63 3.60 8.73
N GLY A 57 -4.98 2.38 8.32
CA GLY A 57 -4.75 1.89 6.97
C GLY A 57 -5.42 2.76 5.91
N LEU A 58 -6.66 3.18 6.13
CA LEU A 58 -7.37 4.09 5.21
C LEU A 58 -6.71 5.47 5.11
N ILE A 59 -6.20 6.01 6.24
CA ILE A 59 -5.46 7.28 6.25
C ILE A 59 -4.18 7.16 5.40
N PHE A 60 -3.39 6.10 5.58
CA PHE A 60 -2.16 5.88 4.80
C PHE A 60 -2.43 5.46 3.35
N THR A 61 -3.58 4.86 3.07
CA THR A 61 -3.99 4.50 1.71
C THR A 61 -4.06 5.71 0.80
N VAL A 62 -4.50 6.87 1.30
CA VAL A 62 -4.63 8.10 0.49
C VAL A 62 -3.28 8.55 -0.11
N PRO A 63 -2.24 8.89 0.68
CA PRO A 63 -0.95 9.27 0.11
C PRO A 63 -0.30 8.13 -0.66
N THR A 64 -0.48 6.87 -0.24
CA THR A 64 0.03 5.69 -0.97
C THR A 64 -0.55 5.65 -2.39
N ALA A 65 -1.87 5.73 -2.52
CA ALA A 65 -2.56 5.68 -3.79
C ALA A 65 -2.21 6.87 -4.69
N LEU A 66 -2.07 8.07 -4.12
CA LEU A 66 -1.66 9.26 -4.87
C LEU A 66 -0.24 9.14 -5.43
N ALA A 67 0.71 8.66 -4.63
CA ALA A 67 2.09 8.42 -5.08
C ALA A 67 2.13 7.36 -6.21
N GLY A 68 1.40 6.25 -6.04
CA GLY A 68 1.33 5.18 -7.03
C GLY A 68 0.59 5.58 -8.32
N LEU A 69 -0.46 6.39 -8.20
CA LEU A 69 -1.18 6.94 -9.35
C LEU A 69 -0.29 7.90 -10.16
N ALA A 70 0.49 8.74 -9.49
CA ALA A 70 1.43 9.63 -10.15
C ALA A 70 2.47 8.86 -10.97
N ASP A 71 2.96 7.72 -10.47
CA ASP A 71 3.81 6.80 -11.22
C ASP A 71 3.04 6.14 -12.38
N TRP A 72 1.84 5.62 -12.13
CA TRP A 72 1.02 4.97 -13.16
C TRP A 72 0.73 5.89 -14.36
N LEU A 73 0.53 7.18 -14.13
CA LEU A 73 0.28 8.18 -15.19
C LEU A 73 1.47 8.36 -16.15
N THR A 74 2.69 8.01 -15.74
CA THR A 74 3.88 8.10 -16.60
C THR A 74 4.06 6.91 -17.54
N ILE A 75 3.33 5.81 -17.30
CA ILE A 75 3.46 4.60 -18.09
C ILE A 75 2.75 4.76 -19.44
N SER A 76 3.47 4.47 -20.53
CA SER A 76 2.93 4.50 -21.89
C SER A 76 1.74 3.54 -22.06
N PRO A 77 0.62 3.99 -22.69
CA PRO A 77 -0.54 3.14 -22.97
C PRO A 77 -0.19 1.91 -23.80
N GLY A 78 -0.98 0.83 -23.65
CA GLY A 78 -0.85 -0.39 -24.47
C GLY A 78 0.31 -1.32 -24.10
N THR A 79 1.24 -0.90 -23.26
CA THR A 79 2.39 -1.72 -22.83
C THR A 79 2.00 -2.83 -21.85
N PRO A 80 2.76 -3.95 -21.79
CA PRO A 80 2.58 -4.98 -20.75
C PRO A 80 2.66 -4.41 -19.34
N LEU A 81 3.62 -3.51 -19.07
CA LEU A 81 3.75 -2.81 -17.80
C LEU A 81 2.45 -2.06 -17.44
N LYS A 82 1.85 -1.32 -18.38
CA LYS A 82 0.58 -0.61 -18.14
C LYS A 82 -0.54 -1.55 -17.75
N ARG A 83 -0.63 -2.73 -18.39
CA ARG A 83 -1.65 -3.74 -18.06
C ARG A 83 -1.45 -4.26 -16.64
N THR A 84 -0.24 -4.70 -16.29
CA THR A 84 0.09 -5.17 -14.94
C THR A 84 -0.19 -4.09 -13.89
N ALA A 85 0.24 -2.85 -14.14
CA ALA A 85 0.02 -1.72 -13.24
C ALA A 85 -1.47 -1.33 -13.08
N THR A 86 -2.26 -1.51 -14.14
CA THR A 86 -3.71 -1.27 -14.08
C THR A 86 -4.43 -2.38 -13.33
N SER A 87 -4.05 -3.65 -13.52
CA SER A 87 -4.56 -4.77 -12.72
C SER A 87 -4.23 -4.60 -11.23
N HIS A 88 -3.00 -4.17 -10.91
CA HIS A 88 -2.62 -3.81 -9.55
C HIS A 88 -3.51 -2.70 -8.99
N LEU A 89 -3.68 -1.59 -9.72
CA LEU A 89 -4.53 -0.47 -9.32
C LEU A 89 -5.97 -0.94 -9.04
N ILE A 90 -6.56 -1.75 -9.92
CA ILE A 90 -7.92 -2.29 -9.74
C ILE A 90 -8.01 -3.15 -8.47
N ALA A 91 -7.03 -4.03 -8.24
CA ALA A 91 -6.98 -4.87 -7.04
C ALA A 91 -6.90 -4.00 -5.76
N MET A 92 -6.06 -2.97 -5.76
CA MET A 92 -5.88 -2.08 -4.62
C MET A 92 -7.11 -1.19 -4.37
N VAL A 93 -7.75 -0.66 -5.41
CA VAL A 93 -9.02 0.08 -5.27
C VAL A 93 -10.11 -0.84 -4.70
N SER A 94 -10.19 -2.07 -5.18
CA SER A 94 -11.15 -3.06 -4.65
C SER A 94 -10.90 -3.34 -3.17
N ALA A 95 -9.64 -3.57 -2.79
CA ALA A 95 -9.25 -3.76 -1.39
C ALA A 95 -9.65 -2.56 -0.51
N THR A 96 -9.34 -1.35 -0.95
CA THR A 96 -9.69 -0.10 -0.25
C THR A 96 -11.20 0.03 -0.04
N VAL A 97 -12.01 -0.30 -1.05
CA VAL A 97 -13.47 -0.28 -0.93
C VAL A 97 -13.94 -1.27 0.14
N PHE A 98 -13.43 -2.49 0.15
CA PHE A 98 -13.79 -3.47 1.18
C PHE A 98 -13.38 -3.03 2.59
N PHE A 99 -12.17 -2.49 2.76
CA PHE A 99 -11.72 -1.96 4.05
C PHE A 99 -12.54 -0.75 4.50
N LEU A 100 -12.92 0.14 3.58
CA LEU A 100 -13.77 1.28 3.89
C LEU A 100 -15.15 0.82 4.36
N ILE A 101 -15.80 -0.11 3.65
CA ILE A 101 -17.10 -0.65 4.06
C ILE A 101 -16.97 -1.40 5.39
N ALA A 102 -15.90 -2.17 5.61
CA ALA A 102 -15.62 -2.83 6.89
C ALA A 102 -15.51 -1.82 8.03
N ALA A 103 -14.78 -0.71 7.85
CA ALA A 103 -14.64 0.33 8.87
C ALA A 103 -15.97 1.03 9.18
N LEU A 104 -16.75 1.36 8.14
CA LEU A 104 -18.06 2.02 8.29
C LEU A 104 -19.07 1.12 8.99
N THR A 105 -19.21 -0.13 8.53
CA THR A 105 -20.16 -1.10 9.09
C THR A 105 -19.71 -1.67 10.43
N GLY A 106 -18.40 -1.70 10.70
CA GLY A 106 -17.79 -2.19 11.93
C GLY A 106 -17.74 -1.20 13.09
N HIS A 107 -18.09 0.08 12.86
CA HIS A 107 -18.02 1.11 13.91
C HIS A 107 -18.97 0.81 15.08
N GLY A 108 -20.13 0.21 14.83
CA GLY A 108 -21.05 -0.24 15.89
C GLY A 108 -20.38 -1.27 16.81
N GLY A 109 -19.81 -2.33 16.25
CA GLY A 109 -19.06 -3.34 17.00
C GLY A 109 -17.88 -2.73 17.77
N TYR A 110 -17.12 -1.83 17.15
CA TYR A 110 -16.03 -1.08 17.80
C TYR A 110 -16.48 -0.40 19.10
N THR A 111 -17.61 0.33 19.10
CA THR A 111 -18.09 1.01 20.31
C THR A 111 -18.50 0.07 21.44
N HIS A 112 -18.80 -1.19 21.13
CA HIS A 112 -19.14 -2.23 22.10
C HIS A 112 -17.96 -3.15 22.43
N GLY A 113 -16.79 -2.94 21.81
CA GLY A 113 -15.61 -3.80 21.96
C GLY A 113 -15.80 -5.19 21.35
N ALA A 114 -16.56 -5.29 20.25
CA ALA A 114 -16.85 -6.54 19.54
C ALA A 114 -16.49 -6.44 18.05
N VAL A 115 -16.20 -7.58 17.44
CA VAL A 115 -15.96 -7.71 16.00
C VAL A 115 -17.09 -8.53 15.40
N ASP A 116 -17.94 -7.87 14.61
CA ASP A 116 -19.05 -8.54 13.96
C ASP A 116 -18.58 -9.33 12.73
N ALA A 117 -19.20 -10.47 12.48
CA ALA A 117 -18.81 -11.39 11.40
C ALA A 117 -18.83 -10.74 10.01
N GLY A 118 -19.79 -9.86 9.74
CA GLY A 118 -19.92 -9.16 8.44
C GLY A 118 -18.75 -8.22 8.13
N PRO A 119 -18.51 -7.17 8.95
CA PRO A 119 -17.35 -6.30 8.83
C PRO A 119 -16.01 -7.03 8.82
N TYR A 120 -15.90 -8.13 9.58
CA TYR A 120 -14.68 -8.93 9.57
C TYR A 120 -14.51 -9.73 8.27
N ALA A 121 -15.57 -10.32 7.73
CA ALA A 121 -15.51 -10.96 6.41
C ALA A 121 -15.07 -9.97 5.32
N LEU A 122 -15.59 -8.73 5.35
CA LEU A 122 -15.14 -7.65 4.46
C LEU A 122 -13.66 -7.32 4.65
N THR A 123 -13.17 -7.30 5.90
CA THR A 123 -11.73 -7.11 6.20
C THR A 123 -10.90 -8.21 5.55
N LEU A 124 -11.32 -9.48 5.64
CA LEU A 124 -10.61 -10.60 5.04
C LEU A 124 -10.63 -10.57 3.50
N ILE A 125 -11.76 -10.19 2.89
CA ILE A 125 -11.86 -10.03 1.43
C ILE A 125 -10.95 -8.89 0.96
N GLY A 126 -10.96 -7.75 1.66
CA GLY A 126 -10.05 -6.64 1.40
C GLY A 126 -8.58 -7.06 1.52
N PHE A 127 -8.25 -7.83 2.56
CA PHE A 127 -6.91 -8.35 2.80
C PHE A 127 -6.45 -9.31 1.69
N ALA A 128 -7.33 -10.20 1.22
CA ALA A 128 -7.04 -11.08 0.09
C ALA A 128 -6.81 -10.30 -1.20
N ALA A 129 -7.67 -9.32 -1.52
CA ALA A 129 -7.50 -8.44 -2.67
C ALA A 129 -6.20 -7.62 -2.60
N MET A 130 -5.86 -7.10 -1.42
CA MET A 130 -4.60 -6.41 -1.16
C MET A 130 -3.40 -7.34 -1.39
N THR A 131 -3.47 -8.60 -0.95
CA THR A 131 -2.40 -9.59 -1.14
C THR A 131 -2.16 -9.86 -2.63
N VAL A 132 -3.23 -10.04 -3.41
CA VAL A 132 -3.14 -10.15 -4.88
C VAL A 132 -2.57 -8.87 -5.50
N GLY A 133 -3.02 -7.71 -5.04
CA GLY A 133 -2.47 -6.42 -5.44
C GLY A 133 -0.98 -6.32 -5.17
N GLY A 134 -0.51 -6.72 -3.99
CA GLY A 134 0.90 -6.77 -3.62
C GLY A 134 1.73 -7.67 -4.54
N TRP A 135 1.22 -8.84 -4.89
CA TRP A 135 1.86 -9.73 -5.88
C TRP A 135 2.04 -9.06 -7.25
N LEU A 136 0.99 -8.40 -7.75
CA LEU A 136 1.05 -7.62 -8.99
C LEU A 136 2.02 -6.44 -8.87
N GLY A 137 2.07 -5.78 -7.72
CA GLY A 137 3.03 -4.72 -7.40
C GLY A 137 4.47 -5.23 -7.46
N GLY A 138 4.72 -6.43 -6.95
CA GLY A 138 5.99 -7.12 -7.09
C GLY A 138 6.40 -7.32 -8.54
N ALA A 139 5.48 -7.70 -9.43
CA ALA A 139 5.77 -7.80 -10.86
C ALA A 139 6.10 -6.44 -11.49
N ILE A 140 5.43 -5.36 -11.10
CA ILE A 140 5.73 -3.99 -11.59
C ILE A 140 7.18 -3.61 -11.26
N VAL A 141 7.63 -3.87 -10.03
CA VAL A 141 8.96 -3.48 -9.57
C VAL A 141 10.04 -4.48 -10.02
N PHE A 142 9.86 -5.77 -9.77
CA PHE A 142 10.93 -6.76 -9.93
C PHE A 142 10.98 -7.40 -11.32
N VAL A 143 9.87 -7.45 -12.05
CA VAL A 143 9.84 -7.99 -13.42
C VAL A 143 9.95 -6.85 -14.43
N HIS A 144 9.15 -5.80 -14.28
CA HIS A 144 9.14 -4.67 -15.21
C HIS A 144 10.11 -3.55 -14.85
N ARG A 145 10.81 -3.62 -13.71
CA ARG A 145 11.85 -2.66 -13.27
C ARG A 145 11.37 -1.21 -13.19
N MET A 146 10.09 -0.99 -12.93
CA MET A 146 9.56 0.36 -12.78
C MET A 146 10.20 1.02 -11.54
N ARG A 147 10.82 2.19 -11.74
CA ARG A 147 11.50 2.97 -10.68
C ARG A 147 12.71 2.26 -10.04
N VAL A 148 13.31 1.28 -10.73
CA VAL A 148 14.54 0.59 -10.30
C VAL A 148 15.72 1.10 -11.12
N LEU A 149 16.72 1.69 -10.44
CA LEU A 149 17.95 2.15 -11.09
C LEU A 149 18.95 0.99 -11.22
N SER A 150 19.54 0.80 -12.40
CA SER A 150 20.53 -0.26 -12.64
C SER A 150 21.97 0.16 -12.29
N LEU A 151 22.14 0.88 -11.18
CA LEU A 151 23.43 1.43 -10.70
C LEU A 151 24.06 0.48 -9.66
N VAL A 152 24.46 -0.72 -10.09
CA VAL A 152 24.91 -1.80 -9.19
C VAL A 152 26.22 -1.51 -8.44
N ASP A 153 27.09 -0.70 -9.03
CA ASP A 153 28.40 -0.33 -8.47
C ASP A 153 28.39 1.05 -7.78
N GLU A 154 27.20 1.66 -7.59
CA GLU A 154 27.08 2.96 -6.95
C GLU A 154 27.63 2.89 -5.51
N PRO A 155 28.61 3.73 -5.13
CA PRO A 155 29.13 3.74 -3.78
C PRO A 155 28.01 3.94 -2.75
N ALA A 156 28.04 3.17 -1.65
CA ALA A 156 26.96 3.17 -0.66
C ALA A 156 26.54 4.57 -0.19
N ALA A 157 27.51 5.46 0.04
CA ALA A 157 27.26 6.85 0.44
C ALA A 157 26.45 7.64 -0.60
N ARG A 158 26.66 7.38 -1.89
CA ARG A 158 25.88 8.00 -2.97
C ARG A 158 24.54 7.30 -3.17
N ALA A 159 24.47 5.98 -3.04
CA ALA A 159 23.23 5.20 -3.15
C ALA A 159 22.17 5.67 -2.12
N VAL A 160 22.55 5.81 -0.85
CA VAL A 160 21.64 6.25 0.22
C VAL A 160 21.41 7.76 0.27
N SER A 161 22.13 8.55 -0.53
CA SER A 161 22.00 10.01 -0.53
C SER A 161 20.58 10.44 -0.90
N PRO A 162 19.94 11.32 -0.10
CA PRO A 162 18.63 11.90 -0.39
C PRO A 162 18.74 13.07 -1.39
N LEU A 163 19.89 13.24 -2.05
CA LEU A 163 20.07 14.23 -3.11
C LEU A 163 19.95 13.55 -4.48
N PRO A 164 19.17 14.13 -5.42
CA PRO A 164 19.19 13.67 -6.79
C PRO A 164 20.57 14.00 -7.39
N THR A 165 21.26 12.99 -7.91
CA THR A 165 22.49 13.17 -8.68
C THR A 165 22.19 12.98 -10.16
N PRO A 166 22.96 13.60 -11.08
CA PRO A 166 22.76 13.43 -12.52
C PRO A 166 22.68 11.96 -12.94
N GLU A 167 23.55 11.10 -12.40
CA GLU A 167 23.58 9.67 -12.70
C GLU A 167 22.30 8.95 -12.28
N LYS A 168 21.69 9.34 -11.15
CA LYS A 168 20.40 8.78 -10.71
C LYS A 168 19.24 9.31 -11.53
N GLU A 169 19.27 10.58 -11.95
CA GLU A 169 18.26 11.16 -12.82
C GLU A 169 18.30 10.54 -14.22
N ASP A 170 19.49 10.33 -14.76
CA ASP A 170 19.72 9.70 -16.07
C ASP A 170 19.34 8.22 -16.05
N ALA A 171 19.63 7.50 -14.96
CA ALA A 171 19.25 6.10 -14.81
C ALA A 171 17.74 5.88 -14.64
N GLU A 172 16.98 6.93 -14.30
CA GLU A 172 15.52 6.89 -14.16
C GLU A 172 14.77 7.25 -15.45
N ALA A 173 15.44 7.95 -16.37
CA ALA A 173 14.89 8.42 -17.64
C ALA A 173 14.62 7.28 -18.63
#